data_AF-A0A7X3QM52-F1
#
_entry.id   AF-A0A7X3QM52-F1
#
_cell.length_a   1.000
_cell.length_b   1.000
_cell.length_c   1.000
_cell.angle_alpha   90.00
_cell.angle_beta   90.00
_cell.angle_gamma   90.00
#
_symmetry.space_group_name_H-M   'P 1'
#
loop_
_entity.id
_entity.type
_entity.pdbx_description
1 polymer ?
#
loop_
_entity_poly.entity_id
_entity_poly.type
_entity_poly.pdbx_seq_one_letter_code
_entity_poly.pdbx_strand_id
1 'polypeptide(L)' 'MERKVAKLFKNGRSQAVRIPKEFRFEGSEVYIEKDGDRVVLSPKSNSSWREFFEKVPVVSDDFSIEPRDMPAEERDWS' A
#
# COMPACT_ATOMS: atom_id res chain seq x y z
N MET A 1 10.31 -6.50 -10.94
CA MET A 1 10.52 -6.02 -9.56
C MET A 1 11.94 -6.32 -9.16
N GLU A 2 12.74 -5.31 -8.87
CA GLU A 2 14.10 -5.48 -8.35
C GLU A 2 14.01 -6.01 -6.91
N ARG A 3 14.82 -7.01 -6.56
CA ARG A 3 14.90 -7.58 -5.21
C ARG A 3 16.33 -7.51 -4.72
N LYS A 4 16.51 -7.05 -3.48
CA LYS A 4 17.81 -7.07 -2.81
C LYS A 4 17.70 -7.73 -1.45
N VAL A 5 18.72 -8.50 -1.09
CA VAL A 5 18.84 -9.07 0.25
C VAL A 5 19.20 -7.95 1.22
N ALA A 6 18.33 -7.69 2.18
CA ALA A 6 18.58 -6.76 3.27
C ALA A 6 19.05 -7.52 4.52
N LYS A 7 19.88 -6.86 5.33
CA LYS A 7 20.38 -7.46 6.58
C LYS A 7 19.37 -7.27 7.71
N LEU A 8 19.03 -8.37 8.37
CA LEU A 8 18.32 -8.36 9.65
C LEU A 8 19.30 -8.11 10.80
N PHE A 9 18.88 -7.33 11.78
CA PHE A 9 19.64 -7.07 12.99
C PHE A 9 18.70 -6.82 14.19
N LYS A 10 19.28 -6.73 15.40
CA LYS A 10 18.55 -6.38 16.62
C LYS A 10 18.71 -4.89 16.92
N ASN A 11 17.63 -4.23 17.31
CA ASN A 11 17.65 -2.90 17.91
C ASN A 11 16.96 -2.99 19.28
N GLY A 12 17.76 -3.05 20.34
CA GLY A 12 17.28 -3.43 21.67
C GLY A 12 16.59 -4.80 21.65
N ARG A 13 15.36 -4.85 22.15
CA ARG A 13 14.54 -6.09 22.15
C ARG A 13 13.87 -6.39 20.81
N SER A 14 13.84 -5.42 19.88
CA SER A 14 13.15 -5.53 18.59
C SER A 14 14.04 -6.11 17.49
N GLN A 15 13.41 -6.66 16.45
CA GLN A 15 14.07 -6.99 15.18
C GLN A 15 13.95 -5.80 14.23
N ALA A 16 14.98 -5.56 13.42
CA ALA A 16 15.03 -4.47 12.47
C ALA A 16 15.64 -4.93 11.13
N VAL A 17 15.26 -4.26 10.05
CA VAL A 17 15.79 -4.46 8.70
C VAL A 17 16.59 -3.21 8.30
N ARG A 18 17.81 -3.38 7.81
CA ARG A 18 18.55 -2.25 7.22
C ARG A 18 18.06 -2.04 5.79
N ILE A 19 17.32 -0.95 5.55
CA ILE A 19 16.80 -0.60 4.23
C ILE A 19 17.94 -0.06 3.34
N PRO A 20 18.23 -0.70 2.19
CA PRO A 20 19.23 -0.21 1.24
C PRO A 20 18.85 1.18 0.68
N LYS A 21 19.84 1.92 0.17
CA LYS A 21 19.67 3.34 -0.21
C LYS A 21 18.53 3.54 -1.21
N GLU A 22 18.45 2.64 -2.19
CA GLU A 22 17.47 2.64 -3.27
C GLU A 22 16.02 2.33 -2.83
N PHE A 23 15.81 1.82 -1.61
CA PHE A 23 14.48 1.51 -1.06
C PHE A 23 14.08 2.38 0.12
N ARG A 24 14.83 3.46 0.41
CA ARG A 24 14.54 4.33 1.56
C ARG A 24 13.23 5.10 1.35
N PHE A 25 12.45 5.19 2.42
CA PHE A 25 11.29 6.07 2.50
C PHE A 25 11.71 7.50 2.87
N GLU A 26 10.90 8.47 2.47
CA GLU A 26 10.97 9.82 3.02
C GLU A 26 10.27 9.86 4.39
N GLY A 27 10.71 10.78 5.27
CA GLY A 27 10.16 10.93 6.61
C GLY A 27 10.74 9.95 7.65
N SER A 28 10.01 9.78 8.76
CA SER A 28 10.45 9.01 9.93
C SER A 28 9.57 7.81 10.28
N GLU A 29 8.43 7.66 9.61
CA GLU A 29 7.41 6.66 9.94
C GLU A 29 6.83 6.01 8.67
N VAL A 30 6.40 4.75 8.81
CA VAL A 30 5.75 3.96 7.76
C VAL A 30 4.59 3.17 8.36
N TYR A 31 3.58 2.83 7.56
CA TYR A 31 2.63 1.79 7.92
C TYR A 31 3.28 0.41 7.71
N ILE A 32 2.89 -0.56 8.53
CA ILE A 32 3.37 -1.94 8.47
C ILE A 32 2.17 -2.89 8.51
N GLU A 33 2.11 -3.77 7.52
CA GLU A 33 1.04 -4.76 7.37
C GLU A 33 1.64 -6.15 7.13
N LYS A 34 0.91 -7.19 7.55
CA LYS A 34 1.30 -8.59 7.31
C LYS A 34 0.35 -9.21 6.31
N ASP A 35 0.90 -9.66 5.19
CA ASP A 35 0.18 -10.38 4.13
C ASP A 35 0.81 -11.76 3.96
N GLY A 36 0.22 -12.77 4.62
CA GLY A 36 0.78 -14.12 4.68
C GLY A 36 2.17 -14.16 5.34
N ASP A 37 3.18 -14.52 4.54
CA ASP A 37 4.60 -14.57 4.93
C ASP A 37 5.34 -13.25 4.66
N ARG A 38 4.67 -12.25 4.09
CA ARG A 38 5.25 -10.96 3.71
C ARG A 38 4.97 -9.89 4.76
N VAL A 39 5.94 -8.99 4.90
CA VAL A 39 5.76 -7.71 5.60
C VAL A 39 5.74 -6.62 4.54
N VAL A 40 4.64 -5.90 4.47
CA VAL A 40 4.45 -4.78 3.53
C VAL A 40 4.65 -3.48 4.29
N LEU A 41 5.53 -2.62 3.78
CA LEU A 41 5.78 -1.28 4.31
C LEU A 41 5.28 -0.26 3.29
N SER A 42 4.46 0.68 3.73
CA SER A 42 3.99 1.80 2.90
C SER A 42 4.30 3.14 3.58
N PRO A 43 4.55 4.21 2.82
CA PRO A 43 4.85 5.52 3.39
C PRO A 43 3.70 5.96 4.30
N LYS A 44 4.01 6.41 5.53
CA LYS A 44 3.01 7.11 6.35
C LYS A 44 2.94 8.54 5.85
N SER A 45 2.19 8.73 4.77
CA SER A 45 1.91 10.08 4.31
C SER A 45 0.88 10.74 5.22
N ASN A 46 1.14 11.99 5.60
CA ASN A 46 0.10 12.88 6.14
C ASN A 46 -0.85 13.37 5.04
N SER A 47 -0.76 12.83 3.82
CA SER A 47 -1.72 13.07 2.75
C SER A 47 -3.10 12.71 3.26
N SER A 48 -3.81 13.75 3.69
CA SER A 48 -5.24 13.65 3.93
C SER A 48 -5.92 13.16 2.65
N TRP A 49 -7.14 12.65 2.78
CA TRP A 49 -7.99 12.37 1.63
C TRP A 49 -8.00 13.51 0.60
N ARG A 50 -7.84 14.76 1.08
CA ARG A 50 -7.71 15.94 0.23
C ARG A 50 -6.49 15.91 -0.70
N GLU A 51 -5.31 15.60 -0.19
CA GLU A 51 -4.09 15.49 -1.03
C GLU A 51 -4.19 14.35 -2.04
N PHE A 52 -4.87 13.27 -1.69
CA PHE A 52 -5.17 12.19 -2.63
C PHE A 52 -6.04 12.71 -3.78
N PHE A 53 -7.17 13.36 -3.47
CA PHE A 53 -8.05 13.94 -4.51
C PHE A 53 -7.40 15.05 -5.33
N GLU A 54 -6.44 15.80 -4.77
CA GLU A 54 -5.66 16.81 -5.51
C GLU A 54 -4.64 16.20 -6.48
N LYS A 55 -4.15 14.98 -6.22
CA LYS A 55 -3.13 14.30 -7.03
C LYS A 55 -3.71 13.27 -8.01
N VAL A 56 -4.96 12.85 -7.82
CA VAL A 56 -5.64 11.91 -8.73
C VAL A 56 -5.99 12.66 -10.02
N PRO A 57 -5.59 12.16 -11.20
CA PRO A 57 -6.04 12.72 -12.47
C PRO A 57 -7.56 12.69 -12.52
N VAL A 58 -8.17 13.84 -12.79
CA VAL A 58 -9.61 13.91 -13.05
C VAL A 58 -9.87 13.03 -14.27
N VAL A 59 -10.82 12.11 -14.13
CA VAL A 59 -11.28 11.28 -15.24
C VAL A 59 -11.74 12.19 -16.37
N SER A 60 -11.39 11.84 -17.60
CA SER A 60 -11.72 12.68 -18.75
C SER A 60 -13.23 12.81 -18.90
N ASP A 61 -13.68 13.91 -19.52
CA ASP A 61 -15.11 14.21 -19.67
C ASP A 61 -15.88 13.15 -20.49
N ASP A 62 -15.17 12.31 -21.26
CA ASP A 62 -15.69 11.18 -22.03
C ASP A 62 -15.69 9.85 -21.26
N PHE A 63 -15.17 9.83 -20.03
CA PHE A 63 -15.21 8.65 -19.17
C PHE A 63 -16.60 8.48 -18.55
N SER A 64 -17.37 7.55 -19.09
CA SER A 64 -18.64 7.09 -18.50
C SER A 64 -18.49 5.69 -17.92
N ILE A 65 -18.89 5.52 -16.66
CA ILE A 65 -19.17 4.20 -16.09
C ILE A 65 -20.69 4.08 -16.04
N GLU A 66 -21.25 3.15 -16.82
CA GLU A 66 -22.62 2.72 -16.59
C GLU A 66 -22.68 1.90 -15.31
N PRO A 67 -23.53 2.25 -14.33
CA PRO A 67 -23.75 1.43 -13.16
C PRO A 67 -24.16 0.02 -13.60
N ARG A 68 -23.30 -0.97 -13.34
CA ARG A 68 -23.64 -2.37 -13.52
C ARG A 68 -24.47 -2.82 -12.32
N ASP A 69 -25.77 -2.59 -12.41
CA ASP A 69 -26.75 -3.15 -11.48
C ASP A 69 -27.06 -4.60 -11.88
N MET A 70 -26.06 -5.46 -11.74
CA MET A 70 -26.25 -6.89 -11.98
C MET A 70 -27.05 -7.49 -10.83
N PRO A 71 -27.99 -8.41 -11.11
CA PRO A 71 -28.70 -9.11 -10.06
C PRO A 71 -27.70 -9.85 -9.16
N ALA A 72 -28.04 -9.97 -7.88
CA ALA A 72 -27.26 -10.74 -6.93
C ALA A 72 -27.10 -12.18 -7.43
N GLU A 73 -25.87 -12.69 -7.42
CA GLU A 73 -25.60 -14.09 -7.75
C GLU A 73 -26.00 -14.97 -6.58
N GLU A 74 -26.79 -16.02 -6.84
CA GLU A 74 -27.09 -17.03 -5.82
C GLU A 74 -25.80 -17.77 -5.46
N ARG A 75 -25.44 -17.73 -4.18
CA ARG A 75 -24.34 -18.51 -3.63
C ARG A 75 -24.89 -19.59 -2.73
N ASP A 76 -24.43 -20.81 -2.92
CA ASP A 76 -24.69 -21.89 -1.99
C ASP A 76 -23.74 -21.74 -0.80
N TRP A 77 -24.30 -21.44 0.37
CA TRP A 77 -23.56 -21.21 1.62
C TRP A 77 -23.43 -22.47 2.47
N SER A 78 -23.79 -23.63 1.90
CA SER A 78 -23.78 -24.94 2.53
C SER A 78 -22.38 -25.51 2.72
#